data_AF-A0AAW1LAI8-F1
#
_entry.id   AF-A0AAW1LAI8-F1
#
_cell.length_a   1.000
_cell.length_b   1.000
_cell.length_c   1.000
_cell.angle_alpha   90.00
_cell.angle_beta   90.00
_cell.angle_gamma   90.00
#
_symmetry.space_group_name_H-M   'P 1'
#
loop_
_entity.id
_entity.type
_entity.pdbx_description
1 polymer ?
#
loop_
_entity_poly.entity_id
_entity_poly.type
_entity_poly.pdbx_seq_one_letter_code
_entity_poly.pdbx_strand_id
1 'polypeptide(L)'
;MSLLKSLKFFKRISPVESLKLCGVNLEVHRGLYSASSLGLDSFIEQQDRLRGQLLNIQDKFKAKMIENTTEESKNIIFSEDLKNMIHIATDADIEIVIKMMKKFNNQNKELRFGNFVFGAVVMRMFYILNKPQEAIECFKSSDLEGFFDQLISYQLLCDLLYENQLYKEILECFKIIQDRQIGGMKYPKNIVVLVMAACYKMNTPESLEFAIKLWQDLMDIGHRPARRAVTFFAKLLLNNDKPELALEVLGVVQNQNYTTIRNLKILTFTKLNRLDDTIPILKSILKQEQIQTFNKDVLDTLQEQLQKQNNTELLTEFNHLMKIFQEQKHISDVTLDEQLSSEIASTQLQQQNRNHNRFQSNRPFRPRENFQRRERATLREME
;
A
#
# COMPACT_ATOMS: atom_id res chain seq x y z
N MET A 1 48.29 2.97 -14.65
CA MET A 1 47.01 3.66 -14.90
C MET A 1 46.02 2.70 -15.59
N SER A 2 45.49 1.73 -14.85
CA SER A 2 44.32 0.90 -15.22
C SER A 2 44.20 -0.15 -14.11
N LEU A 3 43.07 -0.17 -13.40
CA LEU A 3 42.55 -1.21 -12.47
C LEU A 3 41.66 -0.64 -11.34
N LEU A 4 41.46 0.69 -11.25
CA LEU A 4 40.65 1.33 -10.19
C LEU A 4 39.27 1.84 -10.66
N LYS A 5 38.74 1.38 -11.81
CA LYS A 5 37.48 1.91 -12.37
C LYS A 5 36.28 0.95 -12.41
N SER A 6 36.32 -0.25 -11.82
CA SER A 6 35.18 -1.20 -11.90
C SER A 6 34.40 -1.46 -10.60
N LEU A 7 34.58 -0.68 -9.53
CA LEU A 7 33.91 -0.90 -8.24
C LEU A 7 32.81 0.14 -7.90
N LYS A 8 32.03 0.55 -8.89
CA LYS A 8 30.84 1.39 -8.68
C LYS A 8 29.60 0.80 -9.35
N PHE A 9 29.11 -0.32 -8.84
CA PHE A 9 27.72 -0.77 -9.03
C PHE A 9 27.33 -1.81 -7.96
N PHE A 10 27.54 -1.49 -6.67
CA PHE A 10 26.79 -2.16 -5.61
C PHE A 10 25.42 -1.47 -5.52
N LYS A 11 24.42 -2.10 -6.15
CA LYS A 11 23.00 -1.82 -5.89
C LYS A 11 22.82 -1.91 -4.37
N ARG A 12 22.36 -0.85 -3.71
CA ARG A 12 21.98 -0.88 -2.29
C ARG A 12 20.84 -1.91 -2.16
N ILE A 13 21.20 -3.07 -1.63
CA ILE A 13 20.27 -4.13 -1.25
C ILE A 13 19.43 -3.60 -0.10
N SER A 14 18.10 -3.75 -0.19
CA SER A 14 17.21 -3.29 0.86
C SER A 14 17.43 -4.09 2.16
N PRO A 15 17.18 -3.53 3.35
CA PRO A 15 17.30 -4.26 4.61
C PRO A 15 16.45 -5.55 4.68
N VAL A 16 15.34 -5.58 3.94
CA VAL A 16 14.47 -6.75 3.75
C VAL A 16 15.18 -7.86 2.97
N GLU A 17 16.03 -7.50 2.02
CA GLU A 17 16.86 -8.47 1.29
C GLU A 17 18.09 -8.90 2.11
N SER A 18 18.59 -8.09 3.05
CA SER A 18 19.66 -8.55 3.96
C SER A 18 19.20 -9.58 4.99
N LEU A 19 17.90 -9.64 5.32
CA LEU A 19 17.34 -10.73 6.13
C LEU A 19 17.36 -12.09 5.41
N LYS A 20 17.43 -12.10 4.07
CA LYS A 20 17.59 -13.34 3.28
C LYS A 20 18.98 -13.97 3.40
N LEU A 21 19.99 -13.20 3.83
CA LEU A 21 21.36 -13.70 4.00
C LEU A 21 21.57 -14.48 5.32
N CYS A 22 20.60 -14.48 6.23
CA CYS A 22 20.70 -15.17 7.52
C CYS A 22 20.15 -16.61 7.53
N GLY A 23 19.88 -17.23 6.38
CA GLY A 23 19.65 -18.69 6.32
C GLY A 23 18.37 -19.18 7.02
N VAL A 24 17.41 -18.30 7.29
CA VAL A 24 16.06 -18.70 7.72
C VAL A 24 15.18 -18.76 6.46
N ASN A 25 14.79 -19.97 6.06
CA ASN A 25 13.72 -20.18 5.08
C ASN A 25 12.38 -19.80 5.71
N LEU A 26 12.16 -18.50 5.90
CA LEU A 26 10.81 -17.95 5.96
C LEU A 26 10.39 -17.77 4.50
N GLU A 27 9.23 -18.32 4.13
CA GLU A 27 8.58 -17.92 2.87
C GLU A 27 8.25 -16.42 2.98
N VAL A 28 9.20 -15.55 2.63
CA VAL A 28 9.01 -14.11 2.67
C VAL A 28 8.01 -13.75 1.57
N HIS A 29 6.76 -13.67 1.96
CA HIS A 29 5.69 -13.20 1.11
C HIS A 29 5.93 -11.72 0.83
N ARG A 30 6.05 -11.35 -0.45
CA ARG A 30 6.31 -9.96 -0.84
C ARG A 30 5.11 -9.10 -0.48
N GLY A 31 5.36 -8.00 0.24
CA GLY A 31 4.36 -6.96 0.48
C GLY A 31 3.76 -6.41 -0.80
N LEU A 32 2.50 -5.97 -0.70
CA LEU A 32 1.81 -5.40 -1.85
C LEU A 32 2.34 -4.01 -2.17
N TYR A 33 2.83 -3.26 -1.18
CA TYR A 33 3.42 -1.95 -1.33
C TYR A 33 4.94 -1.98 -1.13
N SER A 34 5.66 -1.14 -1.88
CA SER A 34 7.12 -1.12 -1.75
C SER A 34 7.61 -0.56 -0.42
N ALA A 35 8.72 -1.08 0.09
CA ALA A 35 9.36 -0.58 1.31
C ALA A 35 9.60 0.95 1.26
N SER A 36 9.98 1.46 0.09
CA SER A 36 10.12 2.89 -0.20
C SER A 36 8.79 3.66 -0.17
N SER A 37 7.68 3.05 -0.60
CA SER A 37 6.34 3.66 -0.56
C SER A 37 5.79 3.76 0.86
N LEU A 38 6.15 2.81 1.72
CA LEU A 38 5.81 2.76 3.14
C LEU A 38 6.76 3.65 3.98
N GLY A 39 7.92 3.99 3.43
CA GLY A 39 8.95 4.79 4.09
C GLY A 39 9.80 3.99 5.07
N LEU A 40 9.85 2.66 4.92
CA LEU A 40 10.65 1.75 5.75
C LEU A 40 12.14 2.05 5.60
N ASP A 41 12.62 2.29 4.37
CA ASP A 41 14.02 2.63 4.11
C ASP A 41 14.48 3.82 4.97
N SER A 42 13.67 4.89 4.99
CA SER A 42 14.00 6.09 5.74
C SER A 42 13.92 5.90 7.26
N PHE A 43 13.14 4.93 7.73
CA PHE A 43 13.06 4.57 9.13
C PHE A 43 14.30 3.77 9.54
N ILE A 44 14.74 2.83 8.72
CA ILE A 44 15.93 2.01 8.99
C ILE A 44 17.19 2.88 8.98
N GLU A 45 17.31 3.81 8.02
CA GLU A 45 18.39 4.80 8.04
C GLU A 45 18.42 5.66 9.31
N GLN A 46 17.26 5.96 9.92
CA GLN A 46 17.18 6.67 11.19
C GLN A 46 17.55 5.79 12.37
N GLN A 47 17.11 4.52 12.37
CA GLN A 47 17.47 3.53 13.37
C GLN A 47 18.99 3.30 13.42
N ASP A 48 19.66 3.17 12.27
CA ASP A 48 21.11 2.99 12.21
C ASP A 48 21.87 4.21 12.77
N ARG A 49 21.41 5.42 12.44
CA ARG A 49 21.99 6.67 12.98
C ARG A 49 21.84 6.76 14.50
N LEU A 50 20.64 6.48 15.00
CA LEU A 50 20.33 6.56 16.44
C LEU A 50 21.05 5.48 17.24
N ARG A 51 21.14 4.25 16.71
CA ARG A 51 21.95 3.18 17.30
C ARG A 51 23.41 3.61 17.41
N GLY A 52 23.98 4.18 16.35
CA GLY A 52 25.35 4.72 16.37
C GLY A 52 25.57 5.80 17.43
N GLN A 53 24.59 6.69 17.66
CA GLN A 53 24.68 7.72 18.70
C GLN A 53 24.54 7.17 20.12
N LEU A 54 23.80 6.07 20.31
CA LEU A 54 23.43 5.53 21.62
C LEU A 54 24.21 4.28 22.03
N LEU A 55 25.20 3.83 21.24
CA LEU A 55 25.98 2.59 21.46
C LEU A 55 26.40 2.31 22.92
N ASN A 56 26.77 3.33 23.69
CA ASN A 56 27.25 3.17 25.08
C ASN A 56 26.24 3.57 26.17
N ILE A 57 25.07 4.10 25.78
CA ILE A 57 24.08 4.67 26.71
C ILE A 57 22.73 3.94 26.59
N GLN A 58 22.56 3.08 25.58
CA GLN A 58 21.32 2.40 25.26
C GLN A 58 20.69 1.69 26.47
N ASP A 59 21.48 0.89 27.20
CA ASP A 59 20.96 0.13 28.35
C ASP A 59 20.53 1.04 29.51
N LYS A 60 21.31 2.09 29.78
CA LYS A 60 20.97 3.10 30.80
C LYS A 60 19.71 3.88 30.40
N PHE A 61 19.57 4.20 29.12
CA PHE A 61 18.38 4.86 28.59
C PHE A 61 17.15 3.96 28.73
N LYS A 62 17.24 2.69 28.34
CA LYS A 62 16.14 1.72 28.49
C LYS A 62 15.74 1.53 29.95
N ALA A 63 16.70 1.37 30.86
CA ALA A 63 16.44 1.27 32.30
C ALA A 63 15.65 2.48 32.83
N LYS A 64 16.07 3.69 32.44
CA LYS A 64 15.35 4.93 32.78
C LYS A 64 13.95 4.97 32.19
N MET A 65 13.75 4.50 30.96
CA MET A 65 12.41 4.44 30.35
C MET A 65 11.51 3.44 31.06
N ILE A 66 12.04 2.29 31.50
CA ILE A 66 11.31 1.32 32.32
C ILE A 66 10.82 1.97 33.61
N GLU A 67 11.72 2.63 34.36
CA GLU A 67 11.36 3.36 35.59
C GLU A 67 10.27 4.40 35.34
N ASN A 68 10.37 5.15 34.23
CA ASN A 68 9.39 6.16 33.84
C ASN A 68 8.02 5.60 33.41
N THR A 69 7.91 4.30 33.13
CA THR A 69 6.65 3.64 32.76
C THR A 69 5.95 2.94 33.91
N THR A 70 6.58 2.84 35.08
CA THR A 70 5.94 2.27 36.27
C THR A 70 4.75 3.12 36.72
N GLU A 71 3.70 2.48 37.24
CA GLU A 71 2.43 3.13 37.61
C GLU A 71 2.60 4.19 38.71
N GLU A 72 3.60 4.01 39.58
CA GLU A 72 3.94 4.93 40.67
C GLU A 72 4.73 6.17 40.20
N SER A 73 5.25 6.15 38.97
CA SER A 73 6.10 7.24 38.48
C SER A 73 5.29 8.44 37.98
N LYS A 74 5.51 9.60 38.62
CA LYS A 74 5.00 10.91 38.14
C LYS A 74 5.74 11.45 36.91
N ASN A 75 6.68 10.67 36.37
CA ASN A 75 7.55 11.10 35.28
C ASN A 75 6.78 11.20 33.96
N ILE A 76 7.01 12.29 33.24
CA ILE A 76 6.41 12.58 31.94
C ILE A 76 7.25 11.91 30.85
N ILE A 77 6.59 11.37 29.81
CA ILE A 77 7.27 10.82 28.65
C ILE A 77 7.36 11.92 27.61
N PHE A 78 8.58 12.33 27.25
CA PHE A 78 8.77 13.33 26.21
C PHE A 78 8.67 12.70 24.82
N SER A 79 8.29 13.51 23.82
CA SER A 79 8.20 13.03 22.43
C SER A 79 9.53 12.47 21.92
N GLU A 80 10.65 13.07 22.30
CA GLU A 80 11.98 12.60 21.89
C GLU A 80 12.34 11.27 22.55
N ASP A 81 11.93 11.05 23.81
CA ASP A 81 12.14 9.79 24.51
C ASP A 81 11.37 8.64 23.84
N LEU A 82 10.08 8.85 23.57
CA LEU A 82 9.26 7.86 22.87
C LEU A 82 9.79 7.59 21.46
N LYS A 83 10.15 8.65 20.73
CA LYS A 83 10.72 8.52 19.38
C LYS A 83 12.00 7.71 19.41
N ASN A 84 12.94 8.01 20.30
CA ASN A 84 14.20 7.28 20.42
C ASN A 84 13.95 5.83 20.79
N MET A 85 13.07 5.57 21.76
CA MET A 85 12.72 4.21 22.18
C MET A 85 12.17 3.38 21.01
N ILE A 86 11.26 3.94 20.19
CA ILE A 86 10.69 3.25 19.02
C ILE A 86 11.78 2.87 18.00
N HIS A 87 12.79 3.72 17.79
CA HIS A 87 13.83 3.43 16.81
C HIS A 87 14.88 2.43 17.33
N ILE A 88 15.16 2.39 18.63
CA ILE A 88 16.15 1.46 19.19
C ILE A 88 15.55 0.12 19.65
N ALA A 89 14.21 0.03 19.72
CA ALA A 89 13.50 -1.13 20.22
C ALA A 89 13.90 -2.42 19.49
N THR A 90 14.09 -3.46 20.28
CA THR A 90 14.15 -4.86 19.84
C THR A 90 12.88 -5.58 20.28
N ASP A 91 12.75 -6.85 19.92
CA ASP A 91 11.62 -7.70 20.30
C ASP A 91 11.32 -7.69 21.81
N ALA A 92 12.35 -7.66 22.66
CA ALA A 92 12.19 -7.64 24.11
C ALA A 92 11.64 -6.31 24.66
N ASP A 93 11.75 -5.23 23.88
CA ASP A 93 11.40 -3.89 24.34
C ASP A 93 9.95 -3.48 23.98
N ILE A 94 9.23 -4.31 23.21
CA ILE A 94 7.91 -3.95 22.65
C ILE A 94 6.92 -3.61 23.76
N GLU A 95 6.85 -4.41 24.81
CA GLU A 95 5.94 -4.17 25.93
C GLU A 95 6.19 -2.81 26.59
N ILE A 96 7.47 -2.43 26.72
CA ILE A 96 7.87 -1.13 27.29
C ILE A 96 7.41 -0.01 26.36
N VAL A 97 7.63 -0.15 25.05
CA VAL A 97 7.17 0.83 24.05
C VAL A 97 5.65 1.00 24.12
N ILE A 98 4.88 -0.08 24.22
CA ILE A 98 3.42 -0.03 24.33
C ILE A 98 3.00 0.71 25.60
N LYS A 99 3.63 0.42 26.75
CA LYS A 99 3.37 1.15 28.01
C LYS A 99 3.70 2.64 27.87
N MET A 100 4.82 2.97 27.24
CA MET A 100 5.19 4.36 26.96
C MET A 100 4.17 5.05 26.07
N MET A 101 3.68 4.38 25.03
CA MET A 101 2.67 4.93 24.13
C MET A 101 1.36 5.24 24.85
N LYS A 102 0.86 4.30 25.68
CA LYS A 102 -0.38 4.50 26.45
C LYS A 102 -0.26 5.67 27.40
N LYS A 103 0.84 5.73 28.16
CA LYS A 103 1.13 6.82 29.09
C LYS A 103 1.27 8.16 28.36
N PHE A 104 1.98 8.20 27.23
CA PHE A 104 2.12 9.38 26.39
C PHE A 104 0.79 9.87 25.80
N ASN A 105 -0.06 8.96 25.32
CA ASN A 105 -1.37 9.33 24.77
C ASN A 105 -2.29 9.93 25.84
N ASN A 106 -2.32 9.32 27.03
CA ASN A 106 -3.08 9.83 28.17
C ASN A 106 -2.56 11.22 28.61
N GLN A 107 -1.24 11.41 28.67
CA GLN A 107 -0.62 12.71 28.97
C GLN A 107 -1.00 13.79 27.95
N ASN A 108 -1.03 13.47 26.66
CA ASN A 108 -1.33 14.43 25.61
C ASN A 108 -2.78 14.89 25.58
N LYS A 109 -3.73 14.04 26.01
CA LYS A 109 -5.13 14.43 26.16
C LYS A 109 -5.28 15.59 27.15
N GLU A 110 -4.43 15.65 28.17
CA GLU A 110 -4.46 16.70 29.21
C GLU A 110 -3.54 17.89 28.88
N LEU A 111 -2.33 17.64 28.37
CA LEU A 111 -1.24 18.62 28.32
C LEU A 111 -0.93 19.19 26.92
N ARG A 112 -1.59 18.69 25.86
CA ARG A 112 -1.39 19.10 24.44
C ARG A 112 0.10 19.24 24.03
N PHE A 113 0.96 18.28 24.39
CA PHE A 113 2.36 18.32 23.95
C PHE A 113 2.49 18.02 22.47
N GLY A 114 2.84 19.03 21.68
CA GLY A 114 3.41 18.91 20.34
C GLY A 114 2.50 18.33 19.25
N ASN A 115 2.70 18.78 18.01
CA ASN A 115 1.95 18.28 16.84
C ASN A 115 2.60 17.02 16.22
N PHE A 116 3.52 16.34 16.93
CA PHE A 116 4.22 15.20 16.36
C PHE A 116 3.33 13.95 16.38
N VAL A 117 3.19 13.30 15.22
CA VAL A 117 2.31 12.14 15.09
C VAL A 117 3.11 10.85 15.04
N PHE A 118 2.87 10.00 16.03
CA PHE A 118 3.63 8.77 16.25
C PHE A 118 3.08 7.55 15.50
N GLY A 119 1.79 7.54 15.13
CA GLY A 119 1.13 6.36 14.58
C GLY A 119 1.90 5.70 13.44
N ALA A 120 2.40 6.48 12.47
CA ALA A 120 3.17 5.95 11.35
C ALA A 120 4.56 5.44 11.74
N VAL A 121 5.18 6.02 12.76
CA VAL A 121 6.52 5.64 13.23
C VAL A 121 6.43 4.33 13.99
N VAL A 122 5.44 4.20 14.88
CA VAL A 122 5.16 2.96 15.63
C VAL A 122 4.80 1.82 14.67
N MET A 123 3.93 2.06 13.68
CA MET A 123 3.56 1.01 12.74
C MET A 123 4.76 0.51 11.91
N ARG A 124 5.74 1.37 11.60
CA ARG A 124 6.99 0.92 10.96
C ARG A 124 7.87 0.08 11.87
N MET A 125 7.90 0.39 13.17
CA MET A 125 8.60 -0.44 14.16
C MET A 125 7.98 -1.84 14.21
N PHE A 126 6.65 -1.95 14.34
CA PHE A 126 5.97 -3.24 14.28
C PHE A 126 6.20 -3.98 12.97
N TYR A 127 6.26 -3.24 11.85
CA TYR A 127 6.56 -3.82 10.55
C TYR A 127 7.96 -4.45 10.51
N ILE A 128 8.98 -3.71 10.96
CA ILE A 128 10.38 -4.16 10.91
C ILE A 128 10.64 -5.31 11.89
N LEU A 129 10.01 -5.27 13.06
CA LEU A 129 10.10 -6.36 14.05
C LEU A 129 9.17 -7.54 13.72
N ASN A 130 8.37 -7.43 12.66
CA ASN A 130 7.33 -8.38 12.26
C ASN A 130 6.39 -8.79 13.41
N LYS A 131 5.69 -7.81 13.98
CA LYS A 131 4.82 -7.94 15.17
C LYS A 131 3.36 -7.59 14.85
N PRO A 132 2.69 -8.42 14.02
CA PRO A 132 1.36 -8.11 13.53
C PRO A 132 0.27 -8.14 14.62
N GLN A 133 0.38 -9.04 15.61
CA GLN A 133 -0.64 -9.19 16.65
C GLN A 133 -0.63 -7.99 17.61
N GLU A 134 0.55 -7.60 18.05
CA GLU A 134 0.76 -6.44 18.91
C GLU A 134 0.31 -5.15 18.21
N ALA A 135 0.51 -5.05 16.89
CA ALA A 135 0.02 -3.95 16.08
C ALA A 135 -1.52 -3.88 16.04
N ILE A 136 -2.20 -5.03 15.90
CA ILE A 136 -3.68 -5.11 15.94
C ILE A 136 -4.20 -4.72 17.32
N GLU A 137 -3.63 -5.29 18.38
CA GLU A 137 -4.01 -5.01 19.76
C GLU A 137 -3.88 -3.51 20.08
N CYS A 138 -2.75 -2.91 19.71
CA CYS A 138 -2.55 -1.47 19.87
C CYS A 138 -3.55 -0.65 19.05
N PHE A 139 -3.85 -1.06 17.82
CA PHE A 139 -4.79 -0.35 16.94
C PHE A 139 -6.24 -0.37 17.47
N LYS A 140 -6.64 -1.49 18.08
CA LYS A 140 -7.98 -1.70 18.67
C LYS A 140 -8.10 -1.17 20.11
N SER A 141 -6.99 -0.82 20.77
CA SER A 141 -6.98 -0.36 22.17
C SER A 141 -7.65 1.01 22.35
N SER A 142 -8.54 1.13 23.34
CA SER A 142 -9.17 2.38 23.76
C SER A 142 -8.17 3.38 24.36
N ASP A 143 -7.11 2.89 25.01
CA ASP A 143 -6.04 3.72 25.58
C ASP A 143 -5.29 4.50 24.48
N LEU A 144 -5.28 3.97 23.26
CA LEU A 144 -4.60 4.54 22.09
C LEU A 144 -5.57 5.13 21.07
N GLU A 145 -6.78 5.49 21.50
CA GLU A 145 -7.74 6.22 20.68
C GLU A 145 -7.12 7.53 20.16
N GLY A 146 -7.30 7.81 18.87
CA GLY A 146 -6.71 8.96 18.18
C GLY A 146 -5.22 8.81 17.80
N PHE A 147 -4.49 7.85 18.38
CA PHE A 147 -3.03 7.76 18.22
C PHE A 147 -2.60 7.37 16.80
N PHE A 148 -3.39 6.52 16.14
CA PHE A 148 -3.11 5.97 14.82
C PHE A 148 -3.89 6.66 13.71
N ASP A 149 -4.44 7.85 13.96
CA ASP A 149 -5.40 8.50 13.08
C ASP A 149 -4.74 9.18 11.86
N GLN A 150 -3.97 8.39 11.11
CA GLN A 150 -3.32 8.75 9.87
C GLN A 150 -3.50 7.63 8.85
N LEU A 151 -3.83 8.01 7.60
CA LEU A 151 -4.03 7.05 6.51
C LEU A 151 -2.82 6.14 6.27
N ILE A 152 -1.60 6.68 6.46
CA ILE A 152 -0.37 5.90 6.29
C ILE A 152 -0.19 4.87 7.40
N SER A 153 -0.66 5.15 8.63
CA SER A 153 -0.64 4.17 9.73
C SER A 153 -1.53 2.98 9.41
N TYR A 154 -2.71 3.24 8.86
CA TYR A 154 -3.64 2.20 8.45
C TYR A 154 -3.09 1.39 7.27
N GLN A 155 -2.47 2.05 6.30
CA GLN A 155 -1.81 1.37 5.19
C GLN A 155 -0.68 0.47 5.68
N LEU A 156 0.18 0.95 6.59
CA LEU A 156 1.28 0.15 7.17
C LEU A 156 0.76 -1.07 7.93
N LEU A 157 -0.29 -0.90 8.75
CA LEU A 157 -0.92 -2.00 9.46
C LEU A 157 -1.46 -3.04 8.49
N CYS A 158 -2.33 -2.65 7.56
CA CYS A 158 -2.95 -3.60 6.62
C CYS A 158 -1.93 -4.30 5.72
N ASP A 159 -0.84 -3.63 5.33
CA ASP A 159 0.21 -4.24 4.53
C ASP A 159 1.05 -5.24 5.35
N LEU A 160 1.37 -4.92 6.62
CA LEU A 160 2.00 -5.86 7.56
C LEU A 160 1.14 -7.13 7.75
N LEU A 161 -0.17 -6.95 7.94
CA LEU A 161 -1.10 -8.07 8.06
C LEU A 161 -1.18 -8.90 6.78
N TYR A 162 -1.11 -8.24 5.63
CA TYR A 162 -1.14 -8.90 4.33
C TYR A 162 0.11 -9.77 4.12
N GLU A 163 1.30 -9.28 4.47
CA GLU A 163 2.54 -10.07 4.43
C GLU A 163 2.49 -11.30 5.34
N ASN A 164 1.82 -11.18 6.50
CA ASN A 164 1.63 -12.27 7.45
C ASN A 164 0.39 -13.14 7.17
N GLN A 165 -0.29 -12.95 6.03
CA GLN A 165 -1.48 -13.70 5.61
C GLN A 165 -2.68 -13.60 6.58
N LEU A 166 -2.71 -12.56 7.40
CA LEU A 166 -3.78 -12.25 8.37
C LEU A 166 -4.92 -11.51 7.67
N TYR A 167 -5.50 -12.15 6.65
CA TYR A 167 -6.47 -11.52 5.75
C TYR A 167 -7.80 -11.20 6.43
N LYS A 168 -8.23 -12.00 7.41
CA LYS A 168 -9.49 -11.77 8.14
C LYS A 168 -9.37 -10.52 9.02
N GLU A 169 -8.22 -10.37 9.66
CA GLU A 169 -7.87 -9.26 10.52
C GLU A 169 -7.81 -7.94 9.74
N ILE A 170 -7.40 -7.98 8.46
CA ILE A 170 -7.49 -6.81 7.55
C ILE A 170 -8.94 -6.37 7.39
N LEU A 171 -9.88 -7.30 7.19
CA LEU A 171 -11.30 -6.98 7.02
C LEU A 171 -11.90 -6.38 8.31
N GLU A 172 -11.50 -6.89 9.47
CA GLU A 172 -11.90 -6.32 10.76
C GLU A 172 -11.35 -4.93 10.98
N CYS A 173 -10.05 -4.74 10.74
CA CYS A 173 -9.41 -3.42 10.84
C CYS A 173 -10.06 -2.42 9.87
N PHE A 174 -10.42 -2.88 8.67
CA PHE A 174 -11.09 -2.04 7.69
C PHE A 174 -12.45 -1.52 8.17
N LYS A 175 -13.27 -2.35 8.84
CA LYS A 175 -14.54 -1.89 9.43
C LYS A 175 -14.32 -0.76 10.42
N ILE A 176 -13.33 -0.90 11.31
CA ILE A 176 -12.95 0.14 12.27
C ILE A 176 -12.51 1.43 11.55
N ILE A 177 -11.74 1.31 10.47
CA ILE A 177 -11.29 2.45 9.65
C ILE A 177 -12.49 3.15 8.99
N GLN A 178 -13.46 2.39 8.49
CA GLN A 178 -14.69 2.92 7.90
C GLN A 178 -15.53 3.69 8.92
N ASP A 179 -15.58 3.23 10.17
CA ASP A 179 -16.34 3.88 11.24
C ASP A 179 -15.66 5.18 11.71
N ARG A 180 -14.32 5.21 11.78
CA ARG A 180 -13.55 6.39 12.19
C ARG A 180 -13.58 7.54 11.18
N GLN A 181 -13.77 7.26 9.88
CA GLN A 181 -13.91 8.25 8.80
C GLN A 181 -12.88 9.40 8.82
N ILE A 182 -11.60 9.07 8.95
CA ILE A 182 -10.55 10.09 9.10
C ILE A 182 -10.51 11.04 7.91
N GLY A 183 -10.58 12.34 8.21
CA GLY A 183 -10.56 13.39 7.20
C GLY A 183 -11.78 13.36 6.27
N GLY A 184 -12.91 12.83 6.74
CA GLY A 184 -14.13 12.67 5.94
C GLY A 184 -14.02 11.60 4.85
N MET A 185 -12.94 10.81 4.83
CA MET A 185 -12.74 9.75 3.85
C MET A 185 -13.09 8.40 4.44
N LYS A 186 -14.27 7.89 4.08
CA LYS A 186 -14.73 6.54 4.46
C LYS A 186 -13.95 5.41 3.76
N TYR A 187 -13.44 5.65 2.54
CA TYR A 187 -12.74 4.65 1.74
C TYR A 187 -11.38 5.14 1.23
N PRO A 188 -10.31 5.02 2.04
CA PRO A 188 -8.97 5.40 1.59
C PRO A 188 -8.46 4.47 0.49
N LYS A 189 -8.01 5.05 -0.64
CA LYS A 189 -7.65 4.31 -1.86
C LYS A 189 -6.70 3.14 -1.65
N ASN A 190 -5.63 3.33 -0.88
CA ASN A 190 -4.61 2.30 -0.68
C ASN A 190 -5.12 1.14 0.19
N ILE A 191 -5.98 1.44 1.15
CA ILE A 191 -6.56 0.45 2.05
C ILE A 191 -7.58 -0.39 1.28
N VAL A 192 -8.40 0.23 0.43
CA VAL A 192 -9.33 -0.49 -0.45
C VAL A 192 -8.60 -1.49 -1.36
N VAL A 193 -7.40 -1.13 -1.86
CA VAL A 193 -6.58 -2.05 -2.65
C VAL A 193 -6.13 -3.26 -1.82
N LEU A 194 -5.68 -3.05 -0.58
CA LEU A 194 -5.27 -4.14 0.33
C LEU A 194 -6.43 -5.05 0.70
N VAL A 195 -7.60 -4.48 0.97
CA VAL A 195 -8.82 -5.24 1.28
C VAL A 195 -9.25 -6.11 0.09
N MET A 196 -9.29 -5.54 -1.12
CA MET A 196 -9.60 -6.31 -2.32
C MET A 196 -8.55 -7.40 -2.61
N ALA A 197 -7.28 -7.11 -2.35
CA ALA A 197 -6.21 -8.11 -2.46
C ALA A 197 -6.36 -9.23 -1.42
N ALA A 198 -6.72 -8.90 -0.17
CA ALA A 198 -6.98 -9.87 0.89
C ALA A 198 -8.17 -10.78 0.54
N CYS A 199 -9.28 -10.21 0.07
CA CYS A 199 -10.43 -10.99 -0.43
C CYS A 199 -10.02 -11.90 -1.60
N TYR A 200 -9.20 -11.39 -2.53
CA TYR A 200 -8.66 -12.17 -3.64
C TYR A 200 -7.84 -13.39 -3.16
N LYS A 201 -6.99 -13.20 -2.15
CA LYS A 201 -6.17 -14.29 -1.60
C LYS A 201 -6.97 -15.31 -0.79
N MET A 202 -8.00 -14.86 -0.07
CA MET A 202 -8.89 -15.76 0.67
C MET A 202 -9.74 -16.63 -0.27
N ASN A 203 -10.27 -16.03 -1.35
CA ASN A 203 -11.12 -16.70 -2.34
C ASN A 203 -12.23 -17.58 -1.74
N THR A 204 -12.82 -17.16 -0.62
CA THR A 204 -13.96 -17.82 0.04
C THR A 204 -15.28 -17.14 -0.37
N PRO A 205 -16.44 -17.83 -0.30
CA PRO A 205 -17.73 -17.21 -0.58
C PRO A 205 -18.01 -15.99 0.29
N GLU A 206 -17.62 -16.04 1.57
CA GLU A 206 -17.72 -14.90 2.51
C GLU A 206 -16.91 -13.69 2.03
N SER A 207 -15.67 -13.93 1.57
CA SER A 207 -14.80 -12.88 1.06
C SER A 207 -15.31 -12.27 -0.25
N LEU A 208 -15.98 -13.07 -1.08
CA LEU A 208 -16.61 -12.63 -2.32
C LEU A 208 -17.82 -11.73 -2.03
N GLU A 209 -18.71 -12.15 -1.13
CA GLU A 209 -19.86 -11.35 -0.71
C GLU A 209 -19.43 -10.02 -0.11
N PHE A 210 -18.40 -10.05 0.74
CA PHE A 210 -17.81 -8.84 1.29
C PHE A 210 -17.28 -7.90 0.19
N ALA A 211 -16.52 -8.44 -0.77
CA ALA A 211 -15.96 -7.66 -1.87
C ALA A 211 -17.05 -7.07 -2.78
N ILE A 212 -18.12 -7.80 -3.07
CA ILE A 212 -19.28 -7.32 -3.85
C ILE A 212 -19.97 -6.18 -3.11
N LYS A 213 -20.25 -6.34 -1.82
CA LYS A 213 -20.88 -5.28 -1.00
C LYS A 213 -20.00 -4.03 -0.94
N LEU A 214 -18.70 -4.21 -0.72
CA LEU A 214 -17.74 -3.10 -0.74
C LEU A 214 -17.71 -2.40 -2.10
N TRP A 215 -17.78 -3.15 -3.20
CA TRP A 215 -17.84 -2.57 -4.54
C TRP A 215 -19.11 -1.74 -4.77
N GLN A 216 -20.28 -2.25 -4.36
CA GLN A 216 -21.54 -1.53 -4.42
C GLN A 216 -21.49 -0.23 -3.63
N ASP A 217 -21.05 -0.29 -2.37
CA ASP A 217 -20.87 0.89 -1.51
C ASP A 217 -19.96 1.96 -2.16
N LEU A 218 -18.88 1.52 -2.84
CA LEU A 218 -17.96 2.42 -3.53
C LEU A 218 -18.63 3.08 -4.74
N MET A 219 -19.43 2.34 -5.51
CA MET A 219 -20.16 2.86 -6.66
C MET A 219 -21.26 3.84 -6.24
N ASP A 220 -22.02 3.54 -5.19
CA ASP A 220 -23.11 4.38 -4.68
C ASP A 220 -22.62 5.78 -4.23
N ILE A 221 -21.42 5.83 -3.66
CA ILE A 221 -20.79 7.09 -3.23
C ILE A 221 -20.11 7.81 -4.40
N GLY A 222 -20.06 7.20 -5.59
CA GLY A 222 -19.34 7.72 -6.75
C GLY A 222 -17.82 7.69 -6.59
N HIS A 223 -17.30 6.83 -5.70
CA HIS A 223 -15.86 6.66 -5.53
C HIS A 223 -15.28 5.99 -6.78
N ARG A 224 -14.11 6.46 -7.23
CA ARG A 224 -13.37 5.83 -8.34
C ARG A 224 -12.29 4.91 -7.79
N PRO A 225 -12.47 3.58 -7.79
CA PRO A 225 -11.50 2.67 -7.21
C PRO A 225 -10.18 2.70 -7.99
N ALA A 226 -9.08 2.44 -7.28
CA ALA A 226 -7.78 2.34 -7.92
C ALA A 226 -7.74 1.12 -8.86
N ARG A 227 -7.04 1.24 -9.99
CA ARG A 227 -6.90 0.17 -11.00
C ARG A 227 -6.59 -1.20 -10.37
N ARG A 228 -5.67 -1.25 -9.40
CA ARG A 228 -5.28 -2.49 -8.71
C ARG A 228 -6.45 -3.13 -7.96
N ALA A 229 -7.27 -2.33 -7.27
CA ALA A 229 -8.47 -2.82 -6.59
C ALA A 229 -9.45 -3.45 -7.58
N VAL A 230 -9.68 -2.77 -8.71
CA VAL A 230 -10.54 -3.28 -9.81
C VAL A 230 -10.01 -4.61 -10.34
N THR A 231 -8.71 -4.72 -10.59
CA THR A 231 -8.13 -5.95 -11.15
C THR A 231 -8.17 -7.12 -10.18
N PHE A 232 -7.96 -6.89 -8.87
CA PHE A 232 -8.12 -7.94 -7.86
C PHE A 232 -9.57 -8.39 -7.76
N PHE A 233 -10.52 -7.45 -7.75
CA PHE A 233 -11.94 -7.77 -7.67
C PHE A 233 -12.43 -8.53 -8.92
N ALA A 234 -12.04 -8.08 -10.12
CA ALA A 234 -12.38 -8.78 -11.36
C ALA A 234 -11.83 -10.21 -11.39
N LYS A 235 -10.58 -10.42 -10.95
CA LYS A 235 -9.99 -11.75 -10.88
C LYS A 235 -10.67 -12.64 -9.82
N LEU A 236 -11.05 -12.08 -8.67
CA LEU A 236 -11.84 -12.78 -7.65
C LEU A 236 -13.20 -13.25 -8.21
N LEU A 237 -13.90 -12.39 -8.96
CA LEU A 237 -15.15 -12.74 -9.62
C LEU A 237 -14.97 -13.87 -10.65
N LEU A 238 -13.90 -13.81 -11.44
CA LEU A 238 -13.57 -14.86 -12.40
C LEU A 238 -13.26 -16.18 -11.72
N ASN A 239 -12.56 -16.18 -10.58
CA ASN A 239 -12.27 -17.40 -9.82
C ASN A 239 -13.53 -18.04 -9.20
N ASN A 240 -14.60 -17.27 -8.99
CA ASN A 240 -15.89 -17.74 -8.46
C ASN A 240 -16.98 -17.86 -9.54
N ASP A 241 -16.58 -18.00 -10.81
CA ASP A 241 -17.47 -18.21 -11.96
C ASP A 241 -18.58 -17.16 -12.13
N LYS A 242 -18.28 -15.88 -11.84
CA LYS A 242 -19.15 -14.72 -12.12
C LYS A 242 -18.54 -13.80 -13.19
N PRO A 243 -18.35 -14.27 -14.44
CA PRO A 243 -17.69 -13.48 -15.48
C PRO A 243 -18.50 -12.28 -15.98
N GLU A 244 -19.83 -12.31 -15.88
CA GLU A 244 -20.70 -11.17 -16.25
C GLU A 244 -20.41 -9.93 -15.41
N LEU A 245 -20.36 -10.10 -14.08
CA LEU A 245 -19.99 -9.05 -13.15
C LEU A 245 -18.54 -8.59 -13.35
N ALA A 246 -17.63 -9.52 -13.67
CA ALA A 246 -16.23 -9.17 -13.95
C ALA A 246 -16.13 -8.22 -15.15
N LEU A 247 -16.96 -8.41 -16.19
CA LEU A 247 -16.98 -7.55 -17.36
C LEU A 247 -17.43 -6.13 -17.03
N GLU A 248 -18.48 -5.99 -16.21
CA GLU A 248 -18.99 -4.71 -15.72
C GLU A 248 -17.90 -3.96 -14.93
N VAL A 249 -17.27 -4.64 -13.99
CA VAL A 249 -16.19 -4.12 -13.15
C VAL A 249 -15.01 -3.62 -13.98
N LEU A 250 -14.60 -4.39 -15.00
CA LEU A 250 -13.52 -4.00 -15.92
C LEU A 250 -13.91 -2.81 -16.82
N GLY A 251 -15.22 -2.61 -17.05
CA GLY A 251 -15.76 -1.47 -17.80
C GLY A 251 -15.58 -0.12 -17.10
N VAL A 252 -15.52 -0.10 -15.77
CA VAL A 252 -15.40 1.14 -14.97
C VAL A 252 -14.04 1.84 -15.18
N VAL A 253 -13.01 1.13 -15.63
CA VAL A 253 -11.68 1.72 -15.80
C VAL A 253 -11.62 2.64 -17.02
N GLN A 254 -11.13 3.87 -16.83
CA GLN A 254 -11.03 4.85 -17.93
C GLN A 254 -10.05 4.42 -19.03
N ASN A 255 -8.88 3.89 -18.65
CA ASN A 255 -7.87 3.45 -19.59
C ASN A 255 -7.88 1.92 -19.71
N GLN A 256 -8.36 1.45 -20.86
CA GLN A 256 -8.53 0.04 -21.17
C GLN A 256 -7.26 -0.60 -21.77
N ASN A 257 -6.20 0.17 -22.00
CA ASN A 257 -4.95 -0.30 -22.61
C ASN A 257 -3.93 -0.83 -21.58
N TYR A 258 -4.27 -0.85 -20.29
CA TYR A 258 -3.37 -1.46 -19.32
C TYR A 258 -3.28 -2.98 -19.52
N THR A 259 -2.06 -3.51 -19.52
CA THR A 259 -1.77 -4.95 -19.69
C THR A 259 -2.65 -5.83 -18.80
N THR A 260 -2.73 -5.55 -17.51
CA THR A 260 -3.53 -6.37 -16.57
C THR A 260 -5.02 -6.38 -16.90
N ILE A 261 -5.56 -5.25 -17.35
CA ILE A 261 -6.98 -5.12 -17.70
C ILE A 261 -7.28 -5.87 -18.99
N ARG A 262 -6.43 -5.76 -20.01
CA ARG A 262 -6.63 -6.49 -21.26
C ARG A 262 -6.55 -8.00 -21.04
N ASN A 263 -5.57 -8.47 -20.28
CA ASN A 263 -5.47 -9.89 -19.93
C ASN A 263 -6.72 -10.38 -19.19
N LEU A 264 -7.21 -9.63 -18.20
CA LEU A 264 -8.44 -9.97 -17.49
C LEU A 264 -9.68 -9.92 -18.39
N LYS A 265 -9.75 -8.98 -19.34
CA LYS A 265 -10.83 -8.92 -20.33
C LYS A 265 -10.83 -10.14 -21.24
N ILE A 266 -9.67 -10.54 -21.75
CA ILE A 266 -9.55 -11.76 -22.56
C ILE A 266 -10.05 -12.95 -21.76
N LEU A 267 -9.57 -13.15 -20.52
CA LEU A 267 -10.08 -14.23 -19.65
C LEU A 267 -11.59 -14.15 -19.42
N THR A 268 -12.14 -12.96 -19.26
CA THR A 268 -13.57 -12.75 -19.05
C THR A 268 -14.37 -13.17 -20.28
N PHE A 269 -13.96 -12.72 -21.48
CA PHE A 269 -14.60 -13.11 -22.74
C PHE A 269 -14.48 -14.60 -23.03
N THR A 270 -13.32 -15.18 -22.72
CA THR A 270 -13.09 -16.62 -22.79
C THR A 270 -14.05 -17.39 -21.88
N LYS A 271 -14.28 -16.94 -20.64
CA LYS A 271 -15.27 -17.56 -19.73
C LYS A 271 -16.72 -17.33 -20.16
N LEU A 272 -17.03 -16.21 -20.83
CA LEU A 272 -18.35 -15.91 -21.38
C LEU A 272 -18.61 -16.60 -22.73
N ASN A 273 -17.67 -17.40 -23.25
CA ASN A 273 -17.74 -17.98 -24.60
C ASN A 273 -17.92 -16.95 -25.73
N ARG A 274 -17.50 -15.70 -25.52
CA ARG A 274 -17.54 -14.61 -26.50
C ARG A 274 -16.17 -14.43 -27.17
N LEU A 275 -15.74 -15.45 -27.91
CA LEU A 275 -14.37 -15.49 -28.43
C LEU A 275 -14.10 -14.44 -29.53
N ASP A 276 -15.13 -14.04 -30.29
CA ASP A 276 -15.02 -13.00 -31.33
C ASP A 276 -14.52 -11.66 -30.77
N ASP A 277 -14.92 -11.31 -29.55
CA ASP A 277 -14.55 -10.07 -28.89
C ASP A 277 -13.07 -10.06 -28.42
N THR A 278 -12.41 -11.22 -28.38
CA THR A 278 -11.01 -11.32 -27.97
C THR A 278 -10.04 -10.84 -29.06
N ILE A 279 -10.35 -11.10 -30.34
CA ILE A 279 -9.49 -10.78 -31.49
C ILE A 279 -9.23 -9.27 -31.63
N PRO A 280 -10.23 -8.37 -31.54
CA PRO A 280 -10.00 -6.93 -31.56
C PRO A 280 -9.06 -6.46 -30.45
N ILE A 281 -9.13 -7.08 -29.26
CA ILE A 281 -8.27 -6.74 -28.12
C ILE A 281 -6.83 -7.17 -28.40
N LEU A 282 -6.63 -8.35 -28.97
CA LEU A 282 -5.29 -8.81 -29.39
C LEU A 282 -4.70 -7.89 -30.46
N LYS A 283 -5.47 -7.55 -31.50
CA LYS A 283 -5.05 -6.64 -32.58
C LYS A 283 -4.74 -5.22 -32.10
N SER A 284 -5.34 -4.78 -30.98
CA SER A 284 -5.13 -3.43 -30.45
C SER A 284 -3.66 -3.15 -30.07
N ILE A 285 -2.90 -4.18 -29.70
CA ILE A 285 -1.48 -4.04 -29.34
C ILE A 285 -0.60 -3.73 -30.55
N LEU A 286 -0.92 -4.31 -31.72
CA LEU A 286 -0.16 -4.09 -32.96
C LEU A 286 -0.18 -2.63 -33.44
N LYS A 287 -1.16 -1.85 -32.99
CA LYS A 287 -1.31 -0.43 -33.35
C LYS A 287 -0.50 0.51 -32.44
N GLN A 288 0.12 0.00 -31.37
CA GLN A 288 0.76 0.84 -30.35
C GLN A 288 2.28 0.79 -30.47
N GLU A 289 2.91 1.96 -30.45
CA GLU A 289 4.38 2.12 -30.60
C GLU A 289 5.17 1.55 -29.41
N GLN A 290 4.53 1.36 -28.26
CA GLN A 290 5.14 0.79 -27.07
C GLN A 290 4.94 -0.72 -27.04
N ILE A 291 6.00 -1.48 -26.72
CA ILE A 291 5.93 -2.92 -26.51
C ILE A 291 5.01 -3.19 -25.32
N GLN A 292 3.85 -3.74 -25.60
CA GLN A 292 2.90 -4.16 -24.58
C GLN A 292 2.73 -5.66 -24.62
N THR A 293 2.72 -6.28 -23.46
CA THR A 293 2.74 -7.74 -23.36
C THR A 293 1.38 -8.33 -23.00
N PHE A 294 1.18 -9.59 -23.36
CA PHE A 294 0.15 -10.47 -22.81
C PHE A 294 0.82 -11.55 -21.95
N ASN A 295 0.09 -12.06 -20.97
CA ASN A 295 0.58 -13.16 -20.14
C ASN A 295 0.34 -14.49 -20.86
N LYS A 296 1.31 -15.39 -20.81
CA LYS A 296 1.26 -16.67 -21.51
C LYS A 296 0.10 -17.55 -21.04
N ASP A 297 -0.16 -17.60 -19.75
CA ASP A 297 -1.27 -18.35 -19.12
C ASP A 297 -2.65 -17.95 -19.68
N VAL A 298 -2.86 -16.66 -19.93
CA VAL A 298 -4.10 -16.13 -20.52
C VAL A 298 -4.28 -16.57 -21.96
N LEU A 299 -3.21 -16.54 -22.74
CA LEU A 299 -3.21 -16.95 -24.14
C LEU A 299 -3.40 -18.46 -24.28
N ASP A 300 -2.75 -19.25 -23.43
CA ASP A 300 -2.90 -20.70 -23.38
C ASP A 300 -4.36 -21.08 -23.04
N THR A 301 -4.96 -20.41 -22.05
CA THR A 301 -6.38 -20.61 -21.69
C THR A 301 -7.33 -20.28 -22.84
N LEU A 302 -7.05 -19.20 -23.59
CA LEU A 302 -7.82 -18.82 -24.77
C LEU A 302 -7.67 -19.87 -25.90
N GLN A 303 -6.45 -20.37 -26.11
CA GLN A 303 -6.16 -21.39 -27.12
C GLN A 303 -6.92 -22.69 -26.83
N GLU A 304 -6.92 -23.16 -25.59
CA GLU A 304 -7.67 -24.36 -25.19
C GLU A 304 -9.17 -24.21 -25.43
N GLN A 305 -9.73 -23.03 -25.16
CA GLN A 305 -11.15 -22.77 -25.37
C GLN A 305 -11.51 -22.65 -26.86
N LEU A 306 -10.65 -22.02 -27.66
CA LEU A 306 -10.80 -21.99 -29.13
C LEU A 306 -10.78 -23.40 -29.73
N GLN A 307 -9.91 -24.28 -29.23
CA GLN A 307 -9.86 -25.69 -29.64
C GLN A 307 -11.14 -26.44 -29.26
N LYS A 308 -11.67 -26.23 -28.04
CA LYS A 308 -12.91 -26.87 -27.58
C LYS A 308 -14.13 -26.46 -28.40
N GLN A 309 -14.20 -25.20 -28.85
CA GLN A 309 -15.33 -24.70 -29.64
C GLN A 309 -15.26 -25.07 -31.14
N ASN A 310 -14.18 -25.73 -31.61
CA ASN A 310 -13.99 -26.12 -33.01
C ASN A 310 -14.18 -24.98 -34.04
N ASN A 311 -13.97 -23.73 -33.64
CA ASN A 311 -14.09 -22.60 -34.55
C ASN A 311 -12.77 -22.44 -35.34
N THR A 312 -12.73 -23.01 -36.54
CA THR A 312 -11.54 -23.08 -37.39
C THR A 312 -11.05 -21.69 -37.82
N GLU A 313 -11.96 -20.77 -38.11
CA GLU A 313 -11.62 -19.41 -38.57
C GLU A 313 -10.90 -18.62 -37.46
N LEU A 314 -11.50 -18.51 -36.28
CA LEU A 314 -10.89 -17.82 -35.14
C LEU A 314 -9.57 -18.44 -34.71
N LEU A 315 -9.46 -19.77 -34.78
CA LEU A 315 -8.23 -20.49 -34.42
C LEU A 315 -7.08 -20.19 -35.39
N THR A 316 -7.36 -20.08 -36.70
CA THR A 316 -6.34 -19.68 -37.69
C THR A 316 -5.88 -18.25 -37.48
N GLU A 317 -6.81 -17.34 -37.20
CA GLU A 317 -6.50 -15.93 -36.93
C GLU A 317 -5.70 -15.76 -35.64
N PHE A 318 -6.10 -16.46 -34.57
CA PHE A 318 -5.35 -16.50 -33.32
C PHE A 318 -3.92 -17.03 -33.52
N ASN A 319 -3.75 -18.14 -34.24
CA ASN A 319 -2.43 -18.70 -34.53
C ASN A 319 -1.55 -17.74 -35.34
N HIS A 320 -2.14 -16.98 -36.26
CA HIS A 320 -1.42 -15.94 -37.00
C HIS A 320 -0.95 -14.82 -36.06
N LEU A 321 -1.82 -14.33 -35.17
CA LEU A 321 -1.47 -13.31 -34.17
C LEU A 321 -0.39 -13.81 -33.20
N MET A 322 -0.44 -15.07 -32.78
CA MET A 322 0.55 -15.67 -31.89
C MET A 322 1.95 -15.69 -32.51
N LYS A 323 2.08 -15.99 -33.80
CA LYS A 323 3.37 -15.91 -34.52
C LYS A 323 3.92 -14.48 -34.49
N ILE A 324 3.08 -13.49 -34.79
CA ILE A 324 3.46 -12.07 -34.74
C ILE A 324 3.91 -11.68 -33.32
N PHE A 325 3.18 -12.10 -32.29
CA PHE A 325 3.54 -11.79 -30.90
C PHE A 325 4.84 -12.44 -30.44
N GLN A 326 5.16 -13.64 -30.94
CA GLN A 326 6.44 -14.30 -30.69
C GLN A 326 7.60 -13.55 -31.36
N GLU A 327 7.43 -13.13 -32.62
CA GLU A 327 8.43 -12.36 -33.36
C GLU A 327 8.69 -10.97 -32.74
N GLN A 328 7.64 -10.30 -32.31
CA GLN A 328 7.69 -8.93 -31.76
C GLN A 328 7.91 -8.87 -30.24
N LYS A 329 8.09 -10.03 -29.57
CA LYS A 329 8.29 -10.14 -28.10
C LYS A 329 7.16 -9.52 -27.26
N HIS A 330 5.90 -9.70 -27.70
CA HIS A 330 4.71 -9.26 -26.98
C HIS A 330 4.18 -10.30 -25.98
N ILE A 331 4.93 -11.37 -25.69
CA ILE A 331 4.55 -12.41 -24.72
C ILE A 331 5.41 -12.27 -23.47
N SER A 332 4.77 -12.23 -22.31
CA SER A 332 5.44 -12.27 -21.00
C SER A 332 5.36 -13.67 -20.41
N ASP A 333 6.50 -14.15 -19.89
CA ASP A 333 6.61 -15.41 -19.16
C ASP A 333 6.04 -15.34 -17.72
N VAL A 334 5.70 -14.13 -17.24
CA VAL A 334 5.11 -13.93 -15.91
C VAL A 334 3.63 -14.31 -15.97
N THR A 335 3.15 -15.06 -14.98
CA THR A 335 1.71 -15.41 -14.88
C THR A 335 0.87 -14.18 -14.54
N LEU A 336 -0.42 -14.20 -14.88
CA LEU A 336 -1.32 -13.11 -14.55
C LEU A 336 -1.43 -12.92 -13.03
N ASP A 337 -1.43 -14.01 -12.26
CA ASP A 337 -1.54 -13.96 -10.80
C ASP A 337 -0.29 -13.35 -10.14
N GLU A 338 0.89 -13.66 -10.67
CA GLU A 338 2.14 -13.04 -10.26
C GLU A 338 2.18 -11.57 -10.66
N GLN A 339 1.71 -11.22 -11.86
CA GLN A 339 1.63 -9.82 -12.29
C GLN A 339 0.64 -9.01 -11.46
N LEU A 340 -0.50 -9.57 -11.08
CA LEU A 340 -1.48 -8.91 -10.21
C LEU A 340 -0.93 -8.72 -8.80
N SER A 341 -0.22 -9.72 -8.27
CA SER A 341 0.43 -9.69 -6.95
C SER A 341 1.76 -8.94 -6.95
N SER A 342 2.19 -8.34 -8.06
CA SER A 342 3.43 -7.58 -8.12
C SER A 342 3.38 -6.31 -7.25
N GLU A 343 4.51 -6.04 -6.60
CA GLU A 343 4.73 -4.90 -5.70
C GLU A 343 4.32 -3.57 -6.35
N ILE A 344 3.56 -2.77 -5.62
CA ILE A 344 3.16 -1.42 -5.98
C ILE A 344 4.30 -0.49 -5.59
N ALA A 345 5.22 -0.27 -6.53
CA ALA A 345 6.28 0.71 -6.39
C ALA A 345 5.75 2.15 -6.44
N SER A 346 6.32 3.03 -5.61
CA SER A 346 6.11 4.48 -5.73
C SER A 346 6.63 4.97 -7.08
N THR A 347 5.77 5.57 -7.89
CA THR A 347 6.22 6.24 -9.12
C THR A 347 7.06 7.47 -8.75
N GLN A 348 8.08 7.82 -9.56
CA GLN A 348 8.99 8.94 -9.32
C GLN A 348 8.25 10.28 -9.09
N LEU A 349 7.08 10.47 -9.70
CA LEU A 349 6.20 11.63 -9.50
C LEU A 349 5.60 11.73 -8.09
N GLN A 350 5.31 10.60 -7.43
CA GLN A 350 4.84 10.58 -6.04
C GLN A 350 5.96 10.90 -5.04
N GLN A 351 7.21 10.57 -5.37
CA GLN A 351 8.36 10.91 -4.53
C GLN A 351 8.66 12.42 -4.53
N GLN A 352 8.48 13.11 -5.67
CA GLN A 352 8.65 14.57 -5.76
C GLN A 352 7.64 15.34 -4.90
N ASN A 353 6.36 14.92 -4.90
CA ASN A 353 5.33 15.56 -4.07
C ASN A 353 5.53 15.31 -2.57
N ARG A 354 6.06 14.15 -2.17
CA ARG A 354 6.39 13.88 -0.75
C ARG A 354 7.54 14.74 -0.22
N ASN A 355 8.53 15.06 -1.07
CA ASN A 355 9.61 15.97 -0.69
C ASN A 355 9.11 17.39 -0.44
N HIS A 356 8.10 17.86 -1.19
CA HIS A 356 7.51 19.19 -0.97
C HIS A 356 6.83 19.33 0.41
N ASN A 357 6.14 18.27 0.88
CA ASN A 357 5.50 18.30 2.21
C ASN A 357 6.50 18.20 3.37
N ARG A 358 7.69 17.60 3.18
CA ARG A 358 8.76 17.60 4.21
C ARG A 358 9.31 19.02 4.47
N PHE A 359 9.44 19.84 3.43
CA PHE A 359 9.97 21.20 3.56
C PHE A 359 9.00 22.23 4.16
N GLN A 360 7.70 21.94 4.23
CA GLN A 360 6.73 22.84 4.87
C GLN A 360 6.66 22.67 6.40
N SER A 361 7.01 21.49 6.93
CA SER A 361 6.94 21.22 8.39
C SER A 361 7.95 22.00 9.24
N ASN A 362 8.98 22.59 8.64
CA ASN A 362 10.06 23.28 9.34
C ASN A 362 10.07 24.82 9.18
N ARG A 363 8.98 25.43 8.69
CA ARG A 363 8.91 26.91 8.66
C ARG A 363 8.32 27.44 9.96
N PRO A 364 9.05 28.29 10.72
CA PRO A 364 8.46 29.04 11.82
C PRO A 364 7.29 29.86 11.32
N PHE A 365 6.16 29.76 12.02
CA PHE A 365 4.95 30.52 11.76
C PHE A 365 5.28 32.02 11.84
N ARG A 366 5.27 32.74 10.71
CA ARG A 366 5.24 34.20 10.71
C ARG A 366 3.77 34.63 10.74
N PRO A 367 3.31 35.36 11.78
CA PRO A 367 1.99 35.96 11.77
C PRO A 367 1.89 36.92 10.58
N ARG A 368 0.86 36.75 9.74
CA ARG A 368 0.49 37.74 8.72
C ARG A 368 0.00 39.00 9.42
N GLU A 369 0.69 40.11 9.22
CA GLU A 369 0.19 41.42 9.64
C GLU A 369 -1.14 41.75 8.95
N ASN A 370 -2.02 42.34 9.75
CA ASN A 370 -3.41 42.63 9.46
C ASN A 370 -3.60 43.50 8.21
N PHE A 371 -4.52 43.07 7.34
CA PHE A 371 -5.25 43.95 6.43
C PHE A 371 -6.23 44.82 7.24
N GLN A 372 -5.74 45.95 7.75
CA GLN A 372 -6.57 47.08 8.14
C GLN A 372 -5.95 48.35 7.58
N ARG A 373 -6.35 48.73 6.36
CA ARG A 373 -6.40 50.11 5.85
C ARG A 373 -6.80 50.10 4.38
N ARG A 374 -8.09 50.39 4.11
CA ARG A 374 -8.56 51.34 3.08
C ARG A 374 -10.10 51.26 2.94
N GLU A 375 -10.79 51.60 4.02
CA GLU A 375 -12.08 52.28 3.91
C GLU A 375 -11.85 53.69 4.45
N ARG A 376 -11.77 54.67 3.54
CA ARG A 376 -11.92 56.13 3.70
C ARG A 376 -11.19 56.83 2.55
N ALA A 377 -11.86 57.00 1.43
CA ALA A 377 -11.64 58.09 0.47
C ALA A 377 -12.71 58.06 -0.65
N THR A 378 -13.99 58.18 -0.29
CA THR A 378 -15.04 58.59 -1.24
C THR A 378 -16.07 59.40 -0.47
N LEU A 379 -15.79 60.69 -0.26
CA LEU A 379 -16.76 61.74 0.06
C LEU A 379 -15.98 63.05 0.27
N ARG A 380 -15.71 63.75 -0.84
CA ARG A 380 -15.59 65.22 -0.99
C ARG A 380 -14.91 65.52 -2.31
N GLU A 381 -15.73 65.65 -3.34
CA GLU A 381 -15.52 66.52 -4.51
C GLU A 381 -16.82 66.49 -5.33
N MET A 382 -17.82 67.18 -4.77
CA MET A 382 -18.97 67.71 -5.49
C MET A 382 -19.32 69.02 -4.77
N GLU A 383 -18.61 70.07 -5.16
CA GLU A 383 -19.05 71.48 -5.16
C GLU A 383 -18.08 72.28 -6.03
#